data_AF-A0A1Z5JS36-F1
#
_entry.id   AF-A0A1Z5JS36-F1
#
_cell.length_a   1.000
_cell.length_b   1.000
_cell.length_c   1.000
_cell.angle_alpha   90.00
_cell.angle_beta   90.00
_cell.angle_gamma   90.00
#
_symmetry.space_group_name_H-M   'P 1'
#
loop_
_entity.id
_entity.type
_entity.pdbx_description
1 polymer ?
#
loop_
_entity_poly.entity_id
_entity_poly.type
_entity_poly.pdbx_seq_one_letter_code
_entity_poly.pdbx_strand_id
1 'polypeptide(L)'
;MKEELKKISNKITILGFGSLLSENSSRLTFPDLHNFRLVRVPHYRRVFGHVASIFFQRNIARKETLEMASLSVEYVDHDYPGFLAAAFEVAADELMADGIPSQAFLEREEEFDIITVPYFPVDPVSQQEIAGTSQEGVICQRGSDELYLQRWGGQRFQEYYGQYGIQTIWNWTEGLRPCAVYLRHCYLAAEKLGCLDSFLDETYLVDRTTKLRDYMEENPQILEELPPPELASRYSG
;
A
#
# COMPACT_ATOMS: atom_id res chain seq x y z
N MET A 1 16.23 -35.89 2.58
CA MET A 1 15.92 -36.01 1.13
C MET A 1 14.42 -36.06 0.78
N LYS A 2 13.61 -37.07 1.16
CA LYS A 2 12.16 -37.08 0.82
C LYS A 2 11.29 -36.10 1.64
N GLU A 3 11.72 -35.69 2.83
CA GLU A 3 11.07 -34.61 3.61
C GLU A 3 11.47 -33.21 3.15
N GLU A 4 12.71 -33.00 2.70
CA GLU A 4 13.17 -31.71 2.14
C GLU A 4 12.53 -31.41 0.78
N LEU A 5 12.26 -32.44 -0.03
CA LEU A 5 11.55 -32.33 -1.31
C LEU A 5 10.04 -32.07 -1.15
N LYS A 6 9.51 -32.11 0.08
CA LYS A 6 8.08 -31.88 0.39
C LYS A 6 7.77 -30.45 0.80
N LYS A 7 8.79 -29.61 1.05
CA LYS A 7 8.68 -28.15 0.99
C LYS A 7 8.80 -27.71 -0.48
N ILE A 8 7.85 -28.13 -1.31
CA ILE A 8 7.49 -27.29 -2.46
C ILE A 8 6.90 -26.04 -1.80
N SER A 9 7.74 -25.01 -1.63
CA SER A 9 7.37 -23.74 -1.01
C SER A 9 6.09 -23.27 -1.69
N ASN A 10 4.97 -23.40 -0.99
CA ASN A 10 3.75 -22.74 -1.41
C ASN A 10 4.07 -21.25 -1.31
N LYS A 11 4.14 -20.56 -2.45
CA LYS A 11 4.48 -19.14 -2.50
C LYS A 11 3.22 -18.36 -2.80
N ILE A 12 3.07 -17.22 -2.16
CA ILE A 12 2.07 -16.22 -2.53
C ILE A 12 2.77 -15.03 -3.16
N THR A 13 2.12 -14.39 -4.13
CA THR A 13 2.56 -13.11 -4.67
C THR A 13 1.90 -11.99 -3.87
N ILE A 14 2.68 -11.06 -3.33
CA ILE A 14 2.21 -9.81 -2.73
C ILE A 14 2.32 -8.70 -3.78
N LEU A 15 1.30 -7.84 -3.83
CA LEU A 15 1.24 -6.67 -4.70
C LEU A 15 1.42 -5.39 -3.88
N GLY A 16 2.58 -4.77 -4.02
CA GLY A 16 2.97 -3.53 -3.34
C GLY A 16 2.67 -2.29 -4.18
N PHE A 17 1.94 -1.31 -3.62
CA PHE A 17 1.46 -0.14 -4.37
C PHE A 17 1.79 1.22 -3.73
N GLY A 18 2.31 1.23 -2.49
CA GLY A 18 2.79 2.40 -1.76
C GLY A 18 4.24 2.24 -1.34
N SER A 19 4.53 2.20 -0.04
CA SER A 19 5.90 1.96 0.46
C SER A 19 6.53 0.67 -0.08
N LEU A 20 5.72 -0.35 -0.38
CA LEU A 20 6.19 -1.62 -0.95
C LEU A 20 6.60 -1.53 -2.44
N LEU A 21 6.50 -0.36 -3.07
CA LEU A 21 7.20 -0.09 -4.35
C LEU A 21 8.72 -0.09 -4.17
N SER A 22 9.20 0.16 -2.93
CA SER A 22 10.62 0.04 -2.59
C SER A 22 10.94 -1.40 -2.20
N GLU A 23 11.90 -2.01 -2.89
CA GLU A 23 12.38 -3.34 -2.51
C GLU A 23 12.99 -3.33 -1.10
N ASN A 24 13.65 -2.23 -0.70
CA ASN A 24 14.20 -2.11 0.64
C ASN A 24 13.10 -2.10 1.72
N SER A 25 12.04 -1.28 1.53
CA SER A 25 10.89 -1.29 2.45
C SER A 25 10.15 -2.62 2.43
N SER A 26 10.09 -3.27 1.27
CA SER A 26 9.52 -4.60 1.14
C SER A 26 10.35 -5.64 1.90
N ARG A 27 11.68 -5.56 1.89
CA ARG A 27 12.56 -6.47 2.65
C ARG A 27 12.56 -6.20 4.15
N LEU A 28 12.36 -4.96 4.59
CA LEU A 28 12.12 -4.68 6.02
C LEU A 28 10.85 -5.37 6.54
N THR A 29 9.93 -5.68 5.64
CA THR A 29 8.67 -6.33 5.93
C THR A 29 8.75 -7.85 5.72
N PHE A 30 9.27 -8.26 4.57
CA PHE A 30 9.37 -9.62 4.07
C PHE A 30 10.85 -9.88 3.75
N PRO A 31 11.69 -10.16 4.76
CA PRO A 31 13.15 -10.24 4.58
C PRO A 31 13.57 -11.21 3.47
N ASP A 32 12.87 -12.33 3.40
CA ASP A 32 13.16 -13.42 2.47
C ASP A 32 12.44 -13.29 1.12
N LEU A 33 11.83 -12.13 0.80
CA LEU A 33 11.12 -11.97 -0.47
C LEU A 33 12.01 -12.27 -1.69
N HIS A 34 11.37 -12.79 -2.73
CA HIS A 34 12.01 -13.14 -3.99
C HIS A 34 11.21 -12.60 -5.19
N ASN A 35 11.85 -12.56 -6.36
CA ASN A 35 11.21 -12.19 -7.62
C ASN A 35 10.52 -10.82 -7.59
N PHE A 36 11.18 -9.81 -7.02
CA PHE A 36 10.70 -8.43 -6.99
C PHE A 36 10.70 -7.85 -8.42
N ARG A 37 9.52 -7.46 -8.91
CA ARG A 37 9.31 -7.05 -10.30
C ARG A 37 8.16 -6.07 -10.45
N LEU A 38 8.13 -5.35 -11.56
CA LEU A 38 7.02 -4.47 -11.92
C LEU A 38 5.87 -5.28 -12.56
N VAL A 39 4.63 -4.94 -12.22
CA VAL A 39 3.40 -5.53 -12.78
C VAL A 39 2.32 -4.48 -12.94
N ARG A 40 1.24 -4.82 -13.65
CA ARG A 40 0.01 -4.02 -13.74
C ARG A 40 -1.15 -4.69 -13.01
N VAL A 41 -1.87 -3.93 -12.19
CA VAL A 41 -3.07 -4.35 -11.47
C VAL A 41 -4.27 -3.64 -12.11
N PRO A 42 -5.08 -4.31 -12.94
CA PRO A 42 -6.24 -3.73 -13.62
C PRO A 42 -7.40 -3.47 -12.64
N HIS A 43 -8.43 -2.73 -13.03
CA HIS A 43 -9.72 -2.57 -12.32
C HIS A 43 -9.70 -1.76 -11.02
N TYR A 44 -8.52 -1.49 -10.46
CA TYR A 44 -8.33 -0.76 -9.20
C TYR A 44 -7.66 0.58 -9.42
N ARG A 45 -7.83 1.51 -8.47
CA ARG A 45 -7.05 2.74 -8.38
C ARG A 45 -6.39 2.88 -7.01
N ARG A 46 -5.33 3.68 -6.93
CA ARG A 46 -4.73 4.11 -5.66
C ARG A 46 -5.42 5.36 -5.13
N VAL A 47 -5.64 5.43 -3.83
CA VAL A 47 -6.26 6.58 -3.16
C VAL A 47 -5.58 6.89 -1.83
N PHE A 48 -5.14 8.14 -1.66
CA PHE A 48 -4.80 8.70 -0.35
C PHE A 48 -6.09 9.02 0.42
N GLY A 49 -6.73 7.99 0.97
CA GLY A 49 -8.15 8.04 1.37
C GLY A 49 -8.47 7.58 2.78
N HIS A 50 -7.47 7.32 3.61
CA HIS A 50 -7.66 6.87 5.00
C HIS A 50 -6.48 7.30 5.88
N VAL A 51 -6.64 7.20 7.19
CA VAL A 51 -5.57 7.45 8.15
C VAL A 51 -4.99 6.15 8.68
N ALA A 52 -3.68 6.09 8.88
CA ALA A 52 -3.02 4.94 9.51
C ALA A 52 -2.55 5.31 10.92
N SER A 53 -2.91 4.51 11.93
CA SER A 53 -2.55 4.74 13.35
C SER A 53 -1.04 4.97 13.52
N ILE A 54 -0.26 4.23 12.73
CA ILE A 54 1.19 4.23 12.75
C ILE A 54 1.80 5.60 12.42
N PHE A 55 1.11 6.46 11.65
CA PHE A 55 1.62 7.80 11.35
C PHE A 55 1.56 8.71 12.58
N PHE A 56 0.59 8.52 13.46
CA PHE A 56 0.50 9.23 14.73
C PHE A 56 1.52 8.70 15.74
N GLN A 57 1.64 7.37 15.84
CA GLN A 57 2.62 6.71 16.72
C GLN A 57 4.08 7.08 16.36
N ARG A 58 4.34 7.33 15.08
CA ARG A 58 5.64 7.78 14.55
C ARG A 58 5.82 9.29 14.52
N ASN A 59 4.82 10.05 14.94
CA ASN A 59 4.84 11.51 14.93
C ASN A 59 5.15 12.12 13.54
N ILE A 60 4.57 11.53 12.49
CA ILE A 60 4.68 12.03 11.09
C ILE A 60 3.34 12.52 10.51
N ALA A 61 2.23 12.29 11.22
CA ALA A 61 0.93 12.87 10.88
C ALA A 61 0.82 14.31 11.39
N ARG A 62 0.32 15.23 10.57
CA ARG A 62 0.03 16.62 10.97
C ARG A 62 -1.48 16.82 11.02
N LYS A 63 -2.05 16.89 12.23
CA LYS A 63 -3.51 16.91 12.42
C LYS A 63 -4.12 18.26 12.12
N GLU A 64 -3.39 19.33 12.44
CA GLU A 64 -3.82 20.72 12.24
C GLU A 64 -4.04 21.02 10.76
N THR A 65 -3.29 20.34 9.88
CA THR A 65 -3.34 20.46 8.43
C THR A 65 -4.01 19.26 7.76
N LEU A 66 -4.42 18.23 8.50
CA LEU A 66 -4.95 16.96 7.98
C LEU A 66 -3.99 16.24 7.00
N GLU A 67 -2.68 16.50 7.06
CA GLU A 67 -1.64 15.79 6.30
C GLU A 67 -1.32 14.46 7.00
N MET A 68 -2.23 13.51 6.89
CA MET A 68 -2.21 12.25 7.62
C MET A 68 -2.78 11.08 6.80
N ALA A 69 -3.07 11.28 5.51
CA ALA A 69 -3.57 10.22 4.66
C ALA A 69 -2.47 9.19 4.34
N SER A 70 -2.83 7.93 4.47
CA SER A 70 -2.12 6.76 3.94
C SER A 70 -2.75 6.32 2.61
N LEU A 71 -2.06 5.44 1.91
CA LEU A 71 -2.42 4.98 0.57
C LEU A 71 -3.14 3.64 0.65
N SER A 72 -4.26 3.53 -0.04
CA SER A 72 -5.04 2.30 -0.20
C SER A 72 -5.37 2.06 -1.67
N VAL A 73 -5.90 0.89 -2.01
CA VAL A 73 -6.54 0.65 -3.31
C VAL A 73 -8.04 0.42 -3.16
N GLU A 74 -8.81 0.80 -4.16
CA GLU A 74 -10.25 0.51 -4.23
C GLU A 74 -10.64 0.10 -5.66
N TYR A 75 -11.59 -0.83 -5.76
CA TYR A 75 -12.14 -1.26 -7.04
C TYR A 75 -12.92 -0.12 -7.70
N VAL A 76 -12.75 0.02 -9.01
CA VAL A 76 -13.47 1.02 -9.81
C VAL A 76 -14.51 0.31 -10.68
N ASP A 77 -14.06 -0.40 -11.71
CA ASP A 77 -14.88 -1.20 -12.61
C ASP A 77 -14.00 -2.18 -13.42
N HIS A 78 -14.63 -3.05 -14.21
CA HIS A 78 -13.94 -4.08 -15.00
C HIS A 78 -13.16 -3.53 -16.20
N ASP A 79 -13.42 -2.31 -16.63
CA ASP A 79 -12.75 -1.69 -17.79
C ASP A 79 -11.69 -0.66 -17.35
N TYR A 80 -11.59 -0.38 -16.05
CA TYR A 80 -10.62 0.56 -15.51
C TYR A 80 -9.19 0.02 -15.73
N PRO A 81 -8.30 0.81 -16.35
CA PRO A 81 -7.02 0.31 -16.83
C PRO A 81 -6.08 -0.09 -15.69
N GLY A 82 -6.34 0.35 -14.46
CA GLY A 82 -5.57 -0.04 -13.31
C GLY A 82 -4.35 0.83 -13.05
N PHE A 83 -3.35 0.24 -12.38
CA PHE A 83 -2.10 0.91 -12.11
C PHE A 83 -0.89 -0.03 -12.07
N LEU A 84 0.31 0.54 -12.14
CA LEU A 84 1.56 -0.23 -11.96
C LEU A 84 1.94 -0.40 -10.49
N ALA A 85 2.33 -1.62 -10.13
CA ALA A 85 2.68 -2.06 -8.79
C ALA A 85 3.99 -2.88 -8.79
N ALA A 86 4.56 -3.08 -7.61
CA ALA A 86 5.56 -4.11 -7.38
C ALA A 86 4.86 -5.46 -7.11
N ALA A 87 5.37 -6.54 -7.67
CA ALA A 87 5.03 -7.90 -7.28
C ALA A 87 6.27 -8.59 -6.72
N PHE A 88 6.11 -9.36 -5.65
CA PHE A 88 7.15 -10.22 -5.12
C PHE A 88 6.54 -11.44 -4.45
N GLU A 89 7.34 -12.48 -4.36
CA GLU A 89 6.94 -13.77 -3.80
C GLU A 89 7.47 -13.93 -2.37
N VAL A 90 6.65 -14.54 -1.53
CA VAL A 90 6.95 -14.86 -0.13
C VAL A 90 6.39 -16.24 0.21
N ALA A 91 6.92 -16.86 1.26
CA ALA A 91 6.43 -18.15 1.73
C ALA A 91 4.99 -18.03 2.27
N ALA A 92 4.09 -18.87 1.78
CA ALA A 92 2.66 -18.80 2.11
C ALA A 92 2.40 -19.19 3.57
N ASP A 93 3.15 -20.16 4.10
CA ASP A 93 2.95 -20.77 5.41
C ASP A 93 2.99 -19.78 6.59
N GLU A 94 3.62 -18.61 6.40
CA GLU A 94 3.70 -17.57 7.43
C GLU A 94 2.63 -16.48 7.26
N LEU A 95 2.02 -16.35 6.07
CA LEU A 95 1.17 -15.21 5.71
C LEU A 95 -0.27 -15.56 5.39
N MET A 96 -0.51 -16.73 4.78
CA MET A 96 -1.84 -17.14 4.34
C MET A 96 -2.02 -18.66 4.54
N ALA A 97 -3.10 -19.06 5.20
CA ALA A 97 -3.51 -20.47 5.30
C ALA A 97 -4.90 -20.63 4.70
N ASP A 98 -5.05 -21.47 3.67
CA ASP A 98 -6.33 -21.72 2.97
C ASP A 98 -7.04 -20.44 2.48
N GLY A 99 -6.27 -19.44 2.02
CA GLY A 99 -6.79 -18.15 1.57
C GLY A 99 -7.12 -17.17 2.70
N ILE A 100 -6.83 -17.52 3.95
CA ILE A 100 -7.06 -16.69 5.14
C ILE A 100 -5.74 -16.07 5.59
N PRO A 101 -5.65 -14.74 5.76
CA PRO A 101 -4.47 -14.08 6.30
C PRO A 101 -4.11 -14.56 7.71
N SER A 102 -2.81 -14.71 7.98
CA SER A 102 -2.32 -15.00 9.32
C SER A 102 -2.58 -13.82 10.26
N GLN A 103 -2.68 -14.10 11.57
CA GLN A 103 -2.89 -13.05 12.56
C GLN A 103 -1.79 -11.97 12.51
N ALA A 104 -0.54 -12.37 12.29
CA ALA A 104 0.58 -11.44 12.19
C ALA A 104 0.45 -10.51 10.98
N PHE A 105 -0.07 -11.04 9.85
CA PHE A 105 -0.32 -10.22 8.67
C PHE A 105 -1.49 -9.26 8.89
N LEU A 106 -2.58 -9.73 9.52
CA LEU A 106 -3.71 -8.88 9.89
C LEU A 106 -3.30 -7.77 10.87
N GLU A 107 -2.54 -8.07 11.93
CA GLU A 107 -2.05 -7.05 12.87
C GLU A 107 -1.20 -5.98 12.20
N ARG A 108 -0.45 -6.36 11.16
CA ARG A 108 0.43 -5.43 10.45
C ARG A 108 -0.33 -4.53 9.47
N GLU A 109 -1.34 -5.07 8.80
CA GLU A 109 -2.20 -4.38 7.83
C GLU A 109 -3.59 -4.13 8.45
N GLU A 110 -3.61 -3.69 9.72
CA GLU A 110 -4.77 -3.72 10.63
C GLU A 110 -6.03 -3.07 10.07
N GLU A 111 -5.86 -2.01 9.27
CA GLU A 111 -6.93 -1.22 8.70
C GLU A 111 -7.52 -1.82 7.42
N PHE A 112 -6.76 -2.67 6.72
CA PHE A 112 -7.07 -3.09 5.36
C PHE A 112 -8.00 -4.32 5.31
N ASP A 113 -8.68 -4.45 4.17
CA ASP A 113 -9.20 -5.73 3.70
C ASP A 113 -8.16 -6.41 2.82
N ILE A 114 -7.91 -7.70 3.03
CA ILE A 114 -6.84 -8.43 2.32
C ILE A 114 -7.49 -9.34 1.31
N ILE A 115 -7.25 -9.07 0.03
CA ILE A 115 -7.92 -9.76 -1.07
C ILE A 115 -6.91 -10.27 -2.11
N THR A 116 -7.35 -11.19 -2.94
CA THR A 116 -6.63 -11.64 -4.13
C THR A 116 -7.20 -10.93 -5.36
N VAL A 117 -6.32 -10.38 -6.20
CA VAL A 117 -6.68 -9.67 -7.43
C VAL A 117 -5.85 -10.16 -8.61
N PRO A 118 -6.37 -10.04 -9.86
CA PRO A 118 -5.56 -10.31 -11.04
C PRO A 118 -4.44 -9.27 -11.20
N TYR A 119 -3.32 -9.67 -11.78
CA TYR A 119 -2.26 -8.78 -12.27
C TYR A 119 -1.64 -9.33 -13.55
N PHE A 120 -1.00 -8.44 -14.31
CA PHE A 120 -0.29 -8.74 -15.54
C PHE A 120 1.21 -8.40 -15.42
N PRO A 121 2.12 -9.29 -15.83
CA PRO A 121 3.53 -8.93 -16.00
C PRO A 121 3.67 -7.79 -17.01
N VAL A 122 4.60 -6.87 -16.77
CA VAL A 122 4.93 -5.80 -17.71
C VAL A 122 6.40 -5.86 -18.11
N ASP A 123 6.71 -5.37 -19.30
CA ASP A 123 8.09 -5.09 -19.68
C ASP A 123 8.59 -3.88 -18.87
N PRO A 124 9.71 -3.99 -18.14
CA PRO A 124 10.13 -2.95 -17.20
C PRO A 124 10.62 -1.66 -17.88
N VAL A 125 10.84 -1.66 -19.19
CA VAL A 125 11.31 -0.49 -19.94
C VAL A 125 10.14 0.25 -20.58
N SER A 126 9.29 -0.48 -21.30
CA SER A 126 8.12 0.08 -21.99
C SER A 126 6.90 0.20 -21.09
N GLN A 127 6.90 -0.49 -19.94
CA GLN A 127 5.79 -0.59 -18.98
C GLN A 127 4.49 -1.17 -19.59
N GLN A 128 4.60 -1.77 -20.79
CA GLN A 128 3.47 -2.42 -21.46
C GLN A 128 3.29 -3.83 -20.92
N GLU A 129 2.03 -4.25 -20.83
CA GLU A 129 1.68 -5.62 -20.47
C GLU A 129 2.30 -6.62 -21.43
N ILE A 130 2.93 -7.65 -20.88
CA ILE A 130 3.43 -8.78 -21.65
C ILE A 130 2.25 -9.70 -21.92
N ALA A 131 2.02 -10.00 -23.21
CA ALA A 131 0.93 -10.88 -23.63
C ALA A 131 0.97 -12.22 -22.87
N GLY A 132 -0.15 -12.57 -22.25
CA GLY A 132 -0.28 -13.77 -21.42
C GLY A 132 -1.59 -13.79 -20.65
N THR A 133 -1.77 -14.82 -19.83
CA THR A 133 -2.89 -14.89 -18.88
C THR A 133 -2.56 -14.08 -17.63
N SER A 134 -3.58 -13.43 -17.04
CA SER A 134 -3.45 -12.81 -15.72
C SER A 134 -3.00 -13.83 -14.68
N GLN A 135 -2.21 -13.38 -13.73
CA GLN A 135 -1.85 -14.11 -12.52
C GLN A 135 -2.59 -13.52 -11.32
N GLU A 136 -2.59 -14.21 -10.18
CA GLU A 136 -3.24 -13.75 -8.96
C GLU A 136 -2.23 -13.32 -7.90
N GLY A 137 -2.49 -12.20 -7.24
CA GLY A 137 -1.67 -11.67 -6.16
C GLY A 137 -2.51 -11.09 -5.03
N VAL A 138 -1.96 -11.11 -3.82
CA VAL A 138 -2.58 -10.58 -2.61
C VAL A 138 -2.28 -9.09 -2.49
N ILE A 139 -3.31 -8.29 -2.23
CA ILE A 139 -3.22 -6.83 -2.08
C ILE A 139 -4.02 -6.35 -0.87
N CYS A 140 -3.56 -5.28 -0.23
CA CYS A 140 -4.27 -4.60 0.83
C CYS A 140 -5.25 -3.56 0.24
N GLN A 141 -6.53 -3.91 0.19
CA GLN A 141 -7.61 -3.04 -0.27
C GLN A 141 -8.13 -2.17 0.87
N ARG A 142 -8.69 -1.01 0.50
CA ARG A 142 -9.60 -0.21 1.33
C ARG A 142 -10.54 -1.12 2.15
N GLY A 143 -10.48 -0.97 3.47
CA GLY A 143 -11.40 -1.58 4.42
C GLY A 143 -12.60 -0.69 4.73
N SER A 144 -13.18 -0.88 5.92
CA SER A 144 -14.19 0.01 6.49
C SER A 144 -14.03 0.10 8.01
N ASP A 145 -14.61 1.13 8.62
CA ASP A 145 -14.59 1.26 10.08
C ASP A 145 -15.33 0.08 10.75
N GLU A 146 -16.41 -0.40 10.14
CA GLU A 146 -17.16 -1.57 10.61
C GLU A 146 -16.30 -2.84 10.58
N LEU A 147 -15.56 -3.07 9.49
CA LEU A 147 -14.63 -4.19 9.38
C LEU A 147 -13.54 -4.11 10.46
N TYR A 148 -12.97 -2.93 10.66
CA TYR A 148 -11.97 -2.69 11.70
C TYR A 148 -12.54 -2.99 13.10
N LEU A 149 -13.70 -2.42 13.43
CA LEU A 149 -14.36 -2.61 14.72
C LEU A 149 -14.77 -4.07 14.96
N GLN A 150 -15.22 -4.78 13.93
CA GLN A 150 -15.53 -6.21 14.00
C GLN A 150 -14.27 -7.04 14.29
N ARG A 151 -13.15 -6.72 13.64
CA ARG A 151 -11.89 -7.47 13.78
C ARG A 151 -11.18 -7.19 15.09
N TRP A 152 -11.21 -5.94 15.55
CA TRP A 152 -10.31 -5.44 16.61
C TRP A 152 -11.02 -4.89 17.84
N GLY A 153 -12.30 -4.59 17.74
CA GLY A 153 -13.10 -4.00 18.81
C GLY A 153 -12.91 -2.49 18.98
N GLY A 154 -13.90 -1.86 19.60
CA GLY A 154 -13.90 -0.41 19.84
C GLY A 154 -12.79 0.07 20.77
N GLN A 155 -12.33 -0.77 21.71
CA GLN A 155 -11.22 -0.39 22.60
C GLN A 155 -9.94 -0.14 21.81
N ARG A 156 -9.54 -1.04 20.91
CA ARG A 156 -8.36 -0.86 20.07
C ARG A 156 -8.51 0.36 19.15
N PHE A 157 -9.71 0.61 18.60
CA PHE A 157 -9.97 1.84 17.84
C PHE A 157 -9.70 3.09 18.68
N GLN A 158 -10.23 3.15 19.90
CA GLN A 158 -10.00 4.31 20.79
C GLN A 158 -8.53 4.47 21.15
N GLU A 159 -7.85 3.37 21.45
CA GLU A 159 -6.42 3.37 21.75
C GLU A 159 -5.58 3.76 20.53
N TYR A 160 -5.91 3.39 19.30
CA TYR A 160 -5.02 3.61 18.15
C TYR A 160 -5.35 4.88 17.36
N TYR A 161 -6.61 5.30 17.39
CA TYR A 161 -7.14 6.41 16.60
C TYR A 161 -7.83 7.45 17.48
N GLY A 162 -8.75 7.02 18.36
CA GLY A 162 -9.56 7.91 19.19
C GLY A 162 -8.76 8.85 20.09
N GLN A 163 -7.66 8.36 20.68
CA GLN A 163 -6.75 9.19 21.50
C GLN A 163 -6.14 10.38 20.74
N TYR A 164 -6.10 10.31 19.40
CA TYR A 164 -5.61 11.39 18.55
C TYR A 164 -6.73 12.31 18.04
N GLY A 165 -7.99 12.05 18.42
CA GLY A 165 -9.18 12.77 17.96
C GLY A 165 -9.74 12.26 16.63
N ILE A 166 -9.29 11.09 16.16
CA ILE A 166 -9.77 10.49 14.91
C ILE A 166 -11.09 9.76 15.17
N GLN A 167 -12.12 10.12 14.40
CA GLN A 167 -13.46 9.55 14.52
C GLN A 167 -13.75 8.46 13.48
N THR A 168 -12.96 8.42 12.40
CA THR A 168 -13.10 7.44 11.32
C THR A 168 -11.74 7.15 10.69
N ILE A 169 -11.52 5.90 10.29
CA ILE A 169 -10.34 5.51 9.51
C ILE A 169 -10.63 5.78 8.03
N TRP A 170 -11.81 5.36 7.55
CA TRP A 170 -12.12 5.23 6.12
C TRP A 170 -13.14 6.24 5.57
N ASN A 171 -14.05 6.78 6.40
CA ASN A 171 -15.21 7.57 5.94
C ASN A 171 -14.89 9.06 5.72
N TRP A 172 -13.69 9.34 5.22
CA TRP A 172 -13.29 10.69 4.78
C TRP A 172 -13.79 10.95 3.36
N THR A 173 -14.45 12.09 3.16
CA THR A 173 -14.96 12.53 1.84
C THR A 173 -14.17 13.71 1.28
N GLU A 174 -13.56 14.53 2.14
CA GLU A 174 -12.78 15.71 1.76
C GLU A 174 -11.78 16.09 2.87
N GLY A 175 -10.91 17.07 2.59
CA GLY A 175 -10.00 17.69 3.56
C GLY A 175 -8.78 16.85 3.96
N LEU A 176 -8.86 15.52 3.88
CA LEU A 176 -7.75 14.62 4.18
C LEU A 176 -6.65 14.74 3.10
N ARG A 177 -5.43 15.06 3.53
CA ARG A 177 -4.26 15.24 2.66
C ARG A 177 -3.20 14.17 2.90
N PRO A 178 -2.42 13.79 1.87
CA PRO A 178 -1.32 12.84 2.03
C PRO A 178 -0.38 13.21 3.18
N CYS A 179 0.04 12.22 3.99
CA CYS A 179 1.14 12.42 4.92
C CYS A 179 2.43 12.71 4.12
N ALA A 180 3.02 13.89 4.30
CA ALA A 180 4.14 14.36 3.47
C ALA A 180 5.35 13.41 3.48
N VAL A 181 5.76 12.94 4.66
CA VAL A 181 6.90 11.99 4.80
C VAL A 181 6.62 10.69 4.05
N TYR A 182 5.41 10.15 4.18
CA TYR A 182 5.02 8.91 3.55
C TYR A 182 4.86 9.05 2.03
N LEU A 183 4.25 10.14 1.57
CA LEU A 183 4.08 10.43 0.15
C LEU A 183 5.44 10.61 -0.52
N ARG A 184 6.36 11.37 0.07
CA ARG A 184 7.73 11.50 -0.45
C ARG A 184 8.42 10.14 -0.59
N HIS A 185 8.30 9.28 0.41
CA HIS A 185 8.86 7.93 0.33
C HIS A 185 8.27 7.13 -0.84
N CYS A 186 6.94 7.15 -1.01
CA CYS A 186 6.29 6.44 -2.11
C CYS A 186 6.67 7.02 -3.48
N TYR A 187 6.81 8.35 -3.59
CA TYR A 187 7.29 9.02 -4.79
C TYR A 187 8.67 8.51 -5.21
N LEU A 188 9.64 8.54 -4.28
CA LEU A 188 11.01 8.11 -4.56
C LEU A 188 11.08 6.60 -4.87
N ALA A 189 10.26 5.80 -4.19
CA ALA A 189 10.14 4.38 -4.47
C ALA A 189 9.60 4.11 -5.89
N ALA A 190 8.56 4.85 -6.31
CA ALA A 190 7.98 4.75 -7.65
C ALA A 190 8.95 5.22 -8.74
N GLU A 191 9.69 6.30 -8.49
CA GLU A 191 10.75 6.79 -9.39
C GLU A 191 11.82 5.73 -9.60
N LYS A 192 12.35 5.16 -8.51
CA LYS A 192 13.41 4.15 -8.56
C LYS A 192 12.95 2.84 -9.23
N LEU A 193 11.69 2.45 -9.01
CA LEU A 193 11.11 1.27 -9.65
C LEU A 193 10.76 1.51 -11.13
N GLY A 194 10.73 2.77 -11.58
CA GLY A 194 10.40 3.14 -12.96
C GLY A 194 8.90 3.15 -13.23
N CYS A 195 8.07 3.52 -12.24
CA CYS A 195 6.61 3.61 -12.39
C CYS A 195 6.03 4.94 -11.90
N LEU A 196 6.84 6.00 -11.87
CA LEU A 196 6.45 7.31 -11.35
C LEU A 196 5.23 7.92 -12.03
N ASP A 197 5.14 7.85 -13.37
CA ASP A 197 3.99 8.41 -14.09
C ASP A 197 2.69 7.72 -13.71
N SER A 198 2.71 6.38 -13.65
CA SER A 198 1.62 5.58 -13.10
C SER A 198 1.28 6.02 -11.66
N PHE A 199 2.30 6.19 -10.80
CA PHE A 199 2.09 6.62 -9.42
C PHE A 199 1.43 7.99 -9.32
N LEU A 200 1.76 8.94 -10.18
CA LEU A 200 1.19 10.29 -10.17
C LEU A 200 -0.18 10.38 -10.85
N ASP A 201 -0.40 9.65 -11.95
CA ASP A 201 -1.60 9.78 -12.78
C ASP A 201 -2.73 8.81 -12.42
N GLU A 202 -2.40 7.68 -11.79
CA GLU A 202 -3.33 6.60 -11.42
C GLU A 202 -3.53 6.53 -9.89
N THR A 203 -3.12 7.60 -9.19
CA THR A 203 -3.37 7.82 -7.76
C THR A 203 -4.17 9.09 -7.57
N TYR A 204 -5.14 9.03 -6.66
CA TYR A 204 -6.05 10.13 -6.35
C TYR A 204 -6.01 10.50 -4.88
N LEU A 205 -6.45 11.71 -4.56
CA LEU A 205 -6.72 12.12 -3.18
C LEU A 205 -8.08 11.59 -2.70
N VAL A 206 -8.41 11.92 -1.46
CA VAL A 206 -9.65 11.47 -0.78
C VAL A 206 -10.93 11.83 -1.55
N ASP A 207 -10.92 12.92 -2.32
CA ASP A 207 -12.05 13.34 -3.16
C ASP A 207 -12.24 12.49 -4.43
N ARG A 208 -11.27 11.59 -4.70
CA ARG A 208 -11.25 10.66 -5.84
C ARG A 208 -11.31 11.35 -7.22
N THR A 209 -10.99 12.63 -7.23
CA THR A 209 -11.07 13.51 -8.40
C THR A 209 -9.72 14.17 -8.63
N THR A 210 -9.11 14.70 -7.58
CA THR A 210 -7.78 15.32 -7.63
C THR A 210 -6.73 14.22 -7.84
N LYS A 211 -6.00 14.30 -8.95
CA LYS A 211 -4.86 13.41 -9.20
C LYS A 211 -3.69 13.78 -8.30
N LEU A 212 -2.87 12.78 -7.99
CA LEU A 212 -1.65 13.02 -7.22
C LEU A 212 -0.67 13.92 -7.98
N ARG A 213 -0.61 13.84 -9.32
CA ARG A 213 0.19 14.76 -10.15
C ARG A 213 -0.11 16.23 -9.85
N ASP A 214 -1.38 16.61 -9.96
CA ASP A 214 -1.84 17.99 -9.75
C ASP A 214 -1.50 18.44 -8.31
N TYR A 215 -1.74 17.57 -7.34
CA TYR A 215 -1.40 17.84 -5.94
C TYR A 215 0.10 18.06 -5.72
N MET A 216 0.96 17.26 -6.36
CA MET A 216 2.42 17.39 -6.26
C MET A 216 2.94 18.67 -6.95
N GLU A 217 2.32 19.09 -8.05
CA GLU A 217 2.65 20.37 -8.72
C GLU A 217 2.34 21.58 -7.84
N GLU A 218 1.24 21.52 -7.08
CA GLU A 218 0.88 22.56 -6.11
C GLU A 218 1.69 22.49 -4.80
N ASN A 219 2.26 21.31 -4.49
CA ASN A 219 2.96 21.05 -3.24
C ASN A 219 4.37 20.45 -3.42
N PRO A 220 5.26 21.09 -4.23
CA PRO A 220 6.57 20.54 -4.54
C PRO A 220 7.48 20.39 -3.30
N GLN A 221 7.23 21.17 -2.24
CA GLN A 221 7.94 21.10 -0.96
C GLN A 221 7.85 19.73 -0.28
N ILE A 222 6.89 18.87 -0.67
CA ILE A 222 6.80 17.50 -0.15
C ILE A 222 8.08 16.71 -0.44
N LEU A 223 8.77 16.98 -1.56
CA LEU A 223 10.03 16.32 -1.89
C LEU A 223 11.20 16.73 -1.00
N GLU A 224 11.06 17.82 -0.25
CA GLU A 224 12.03 18.30 0.74
C GLU A 224 11.78 17.72 2.14
N GLU A 225 10.64 17.07 2.37
CA GLU A 225 10.27 16.51 3.67
C GLU A 225 11.28 15.43 4.10
N LEU A 226 11.69 15.44 5.36
CA LEU A 226 12.57 14.40 5.90
C LEU A 226 11.83 13.61 6.97
N PRO A 227 11.96 12.27 6.99
CA PRO A 227 11.47 11.50 8.12
C PRO A 227 12.27 11.87 9.39
N PRO A 228 11.68 11.66 10.58
CA PRO A 228 12.44 11.63 11.82
C PRO A 228 13.70 10.75 11.68
N PRO A 229 14.84 11.11 12.28
CA PRO A 229 16.11 10.39 12.08
C PRO A 229 16.02 8.88 12.30
N GLU A 230 15.26 8.45 13.31
CA GLU A 230 15.01 7.05 13.65
C GLU A 230 14.20 6.27 12.60
N LEU A 231 13.57 6.98 11.65
CA LEU A 231 12.79 6.41 10.55
C LEU A 231 13.45 6.60 9.17
N ALA A 232 14.66 7.17 9.10
CA ALA A 232 15.34 7.47 7.85
C ALA A 232 15.58 6.23 6.98
N SER A 233 15.92 5.08 7.59
CA SER A 233 16.10 3.81 6.87
C SER A 233 14.80 3.26 6.27
N ARG A 234 13.65 3.69 6.79
CA ARG A 234 12.32 3.24 6.37
C ARG A 234 11.66 4.16 5.35
N TYR A 235 11.94 5.45 5.41
CA TYR A 235 11.30 6.48 4.56
C TYR A 235 12.33 7.25 3.72
N SER A 236 13.26 6.55 3.08
CA SER A 236 14.31 7.14 2.24
C SER A 236 14.11 6.99 0.72
N GLY A 237 13.11 6.21 0.30
CA GLY A 237 12.90 5.84 -1.12
C GLY A 237 13.33 4.41 -1.38
#